data_AF-A0A3N0XV43-F1
#
_entry.id   AF-A0A3N0XV43-F1
#
_cell.length_a   1.000
_cell.length_b   1.000
_cell.length_c   1.000
_cell.angle_alpha   90.00
_cell.angle_beta   90.00
_cell.angle_gamma   90.00
#
_symmetry.space_group_name_H-M   'P 1'
#
loop_
_entity.id
_entity.type
_entity.pdbx_description
1 polymer ?
#
loop_
_entity_poly.entity_id
_entity_poly.type
_entity_poly.pdbx_seq_one_letter_code
_entity_poly.pdbx_strand_id
1 'polypeptide(L)'
;MSSQNLSVKNISEFVISGFDTVEHKLPIGVVLLVVYVLAMLANTANICFVAMDKHLHQPMYIFLCNLSLVDMLYSSSTYPSMIGNLIIGYKAISYIPCVLQMCGFHLGVVMEMFAIAVMALDRLIAINNPLRYHSILNTTHTVVISVLLWMVASAILTVIPATVLPLPFCSSTIQYIFCEYASLVRATCVNPNPYFNMISTVTFVLLFGTFAFICLSYLRIVIAVMRITSKADKKKIFHTCFTHLIVIVCFYAPMFVRIVLTRIGVVLTLGEHNGLLLMSIICPSLVNPFIHCFRTKEIGKKLFRIVSKVAPE
;
A
#
# COMPACT_ATOMS: atom_id res chain seq x y z
N MET A 1 -13.38 -35.05 27.52
CA MET A 1 -13.94 -33.90 26.77
C MET A 1 -14.10 -32.76 27.76
N SER A 2 -13.12 -31.85 27.84
CA SER A 2 -13.17 -30.69 28.74
C SER A 2 -13.77 -29.52 27.97
N SER A 3 -15.03 -29.22 28.26
CA SER A 3 -15.71 -27.99 27.86
C SER A 3 -15.05 -26.82 28.60
N GLN A 4 -14.06 -26.18 27.98
CA GLN A 4 -13.59 -24.88 28.48
C GLN A 4 -14.73 -23.87 28.32
N ASN A 5 -15.24 -23.39 29.45
CA ASN A 5 -16.16 -22.25 29.51
C ASN A 5 -15.46 -21.02 28.92
N LEU A 6 -15.56 -20.81 27.61
CA LEU A 6 -15.13 -19.57 26.96
C LEU A 6 -16.13 -18.49 27.35
N SER A 7 -15.84 -17.77 28.45
CA SER A 7 -16.61 -16.59 28.83
C SER A 7 -16.45 -15.51 27.75
N VAL A 8 -17.56 -15.17 27.10
CA VAL A 8 -17.61 -14.04 26.16
C VAL A 8 -17.36 -12.77 26.95
N LYS A 9 -16.36 -11.98 26.53
CA LYS A 9 -16.02 -10.71 27.16
C LYS A 9 -16.54 -9.56 26.31
N ASN A 10 -17.22 -8.60 26.94
CA ASN A 10 -17.41 -7.27 26.35
C ASN A 10 -16.07 -6.53 26.47
N ILE A 11 -15.29 -6.54 25.39
CA ILE A 11 -13.96 -5.94 25.36
C ILE A 11 -14.06 -4.48 24.92
N SER A 12 -13.75 -3.56 25.84
CA SER A 12 -13.61 -2.13 25.54
C SER A 12 -12.22 -1.79 24.98
N GLU A 13 -11.19 -2.54 25.38
CA GLU A 13 -9.79 -2.28 25.05
C GLU A 13 -9.00 -3.57 24.79
N PHE A 14 -8.07 -3.49 23.84
CA PHE A 14 -7.10 -4.54 23.53
C PHE A 14 -5.70 -4.14 23.98
N VAL A 15 -4.88 -5.13 24.35
CA VAL A 15 -3.46 -4.96 24.69
C VAL A 15 -2.61 -5.58 23.59
N ILE A 16 -1.82 -4.76 22.90
CA ILE A 16 -0.91 -5.17 21.82
C ILE A 16 0.42 -5.64 22.41
N SER A 17 0.71 -6.94 22.31
CA SER A 17 1.89 -7.58 22.88
C SER A 17 2.92 -8.01 21.83
N GLY A 18 2.73 -7.70 20.54
CA GLY A 18 3.62 -8.16 19.46
C GLY A 18 5.06 -7.65 19.50
N PHE A 19 5.35 -6.65 20.34
CA PHE A 19 6.70 -6.14 20.58
C PHE A 19 7.29 -6.62 21.91
N ASP A 20 6.64 -7.50 22.65
CA ASP A 20 7.07 -7.84 24.02
C ASP A 20 8.42 -8.56 24.06
N THR A 21 8.68 -9.42 23.08
CA THR A 21 9.91 -10.21 22.94
C THR A 21 11.04 -9.50 22.20
N VAL A 22 10.84 -8.23 21.79
CA VAL A 22 11.84 -7.47 21.04
C VAL A 22 12.83 -6.83 22.02
N GLU A 23 14.12 -7.13 21.88
CA GLU A 23 15.16 -6.61 22.79
C GLU A 23 15.44 -5.11 22.59
N HIS A 24 15.43 -4.62 21.34
CA HIS A 24 15.78 -3.24 21.00
C HIS A 24 14.56 -2.38 20.61
N LYS A 25 13.56 -2.27 21.50
CA LYS A 25 12.29 -1.59 21.23
C LYS A 25 12.46 -0.11 20.87
N LEU A 26 13.23 0.63 21.67
CA LEU A 26 13.41 2.07 21.50
C LEU A 26 14.08 2.43 20.15
N PRO A 27 15.23 1.83 19.75
CA PRO A 27 15.81 2.08 18.43
C PRO A 27 14.85 1.80 17.27
N ILE A 28 14.09 0.69 17.33
CA ILE A 28 13.12 0.34 16.28
C ILE A 28 11.98 1.38 16.25
N GLY A 29 11.48 1.79 17.41
CA GLY A 29 10.47 2.84 17.53
C GLY A 29 10.93 4.17 16.91
N VAL A 30 12.17 4.57 17.18
CA VAL A 30 12.77 5.78 16.60
C VAL A 30 12.90 5.67 15.08
N VAL A 31 13.35 4.52 14.56
CA VAL A 31 13.44 4.29 13.11
C VAL A 31 12.05 4.39 12.46
N LEU A 32 11.03 3.75 13.05
CA LEU A 32 9.66 3.82 12.54
C LEU A 32 9.11 5.25 12.57
N LEU A 33 9.41 6.02 13.61
CA LEU A 33 9.03 7.44 13.68
C LEU A 33 9.68 8.26 12.57
N VAL A 34 10.98 8.09 12.34
CA VAL A 34 11.71 8.78 11.26
C VAL A 34 11.13 8.40 9.90
N VAL A 35 10.89 7.11 9.64
CA VAL A 35 10.27 6.63 8.41
C VAL A 35 8.88 7.23 8.21
N TYR A 36 8.04 7.23 9.26
CA TYR A 36 6.70 7.81 9.20
C TYR A 36 6.73 9.29 8.85
N VAL A 37 7.55 10.09 9.54
CA VAL A 37 7.67 11.53 9.27
C VAL A 37 8.16 11.79 7.86
N LEU A 38 9.20 11.07 7.40
CA LEU A 38 9.72 11.22 6.05
C LEU A 38 8.67 10.84 4.99
N ALA A 39 7.94 9.75 5.18
CA ALA A 39 6.88 9.32 4.26
C ALA A 39 5.75 10.37 4.18
N MET A 40 5.29 10.87 5.33
CA MET A 40 4.25 11.90 5.38
C MET A 40 4.69 13.20 4.71
N LEU A 41 5.92 13.66 4.99
CA LEU A 41 6.49 14.86 4.37
C LEU A 41 6.67 14.69 2.86
N ALA A 42 7.22 13.56 2.42
CA ALA A 42 7.46 13.29 1.01
C ALA A 42 6.15 13.19 0.21
N ASN A 43 5.13 12.52 0.74
CA ASN A 43 3.82 12.40 0.11
C ASN A 43 3.07 13.74 0.09
N THR A 44 3.10 14.49 1.18
CA THR A 44 2.51 15.84 1.23
C THR A 44 3.20 16.76 0.23
N ALA A 45 4.54 16.76 0.18
CA ALA A 45 5.30 17.53 -0.78
C ALA A 45 4.96 17.13 -2.23
N ASN A 46 4.82 15.85 -2.53
CA ASN A 46 4.41 15.38 -3.85
C ASN A 46 3.04 15.93 -4.27
N ILE A 47 2.05 15.87 -3.37
CA ILE A 47 0.71 16.45 -3.61
C ILE A 47 0.81 17.96 -3.84
N CYS A 48 1.54 18.69 -2.98
CA CYS A 48 1.72 20.13 -3.12
C CYS A 48 2.41 20.50 -4.45
N PHE A 49 3.46 19.77 -4.85
CA PHE A 49 4.16 20.05 -6.11
C PHE A 49 3.23 19.89 -7.32
N VAL A 50 2.43 18.82 -7.36
CA VAL A 50 1.48 18.61 -8.45
C VAL A 50 0.37 19.67 -8.44
N ALA A 51 -0.13 20.06 -7.26
CA ALA A 51 -1.17 21.06 -7.13
C ALA A 51 -0.72 22.49 -7.52
N MET A 52 0.57 22.81 -7.32
CA MET A 52 1.12 24.14 -7.63
C MET A 52 1.46 24.33 -9.11
N ASP A 53 1.78 23.25 -9.84
CA ASP A 53 2.19 23.34 -11.24
C ASP A 53 1.13 22.74 -12.17
N LYS A 54 0.38 23.61 -12.86
CA LYS A 54 -0.65 23.21 -13.82
C LYS A 54 -0.13 22.30 -14.95
N HIS A 55 1.15 22.38 -15.30
CA HIS A 55 1.73 21.50 -16.32
C HIS A 55 1.87 20.06 -15.86
N LEU A 56 1.85 19.83 -14.54
CA LEU A 56 1.83 18.50 -13.94
C LEU A 56 0.43 17.92 -13.82
N HIS A 57 -0.65 18.60 -14.23
CA HIS A 57 -2.01 18.06 -14.22
C HIS A 57 -2.28 17.03 -15.32
N GLN A 58 -1.31 16.14 -15.58
CA GLN A 58 -1.42 15.01 -16.48
C GLN A 58 -1.86 13.76 -15.71
N PRO A 59 -2.53 12.80 -16.37
CA PRO A 59 -3.08 11.59 -15.72
C PRO A 59 -2.12 10.87 -14.77
N MET A 60 -0.87 10.64 -15.19
CA MET A 60 0.15 9.98 -14.37
C MET A 60 0.34 10.67 -13.01
N TYR A 61 0.40 11.99 -12.96
CA TYR A 61 0.64 12.72 -11.71
C TYR A 61 -0.59 12.75 -10.81
N ILE A 62 -1.79 12.73 -11.38
CA ILE A 62 -3.02 12.60 -10.59
C ILE A 62 -3.07 11.21 -9.93
N PHE A 63 -2.66 10.16 -10.64
CA PHE A 63 -2.47 8.83 -10.03
C PHE A 63 -1.38 8.83 -8.95
N LEU A 64 -0.30 9.60 -9.13
CA LEU A 64 0.71 9.78 -8.08
C LEU A 64 0.18 10.51 -6.85
N CYS A 65 -0.69 11.52 -7.01
CA CYS A 65 -1.37 12.14 -5.88
C CYS A 65 -2.29 11.15 -5.17
N ASN A 66 -3.04 10.33 -5.92
CA ASN A 66 -3.86 9.27 -5.35
C ASN A 66 -3.00 8.26 -4.56
N LEU A 67 -1.86 7.83 -5.12
CA LEU A 67 -0.90 6.95 -4.45
C LEU A 67 -0.37 7.59 -3.16
N SER A 68 -0.02 8.87 -3.18
CA SER A 68 0.42 9.59 -1.97
C SER A 68 -0.65 9.65 -0.89
N LEU A 69 -1.93 9.81 -1.25
CA LEU A 69 -3.04 9.74 -0.28
C LEU A 69 -3.19 8.34 0.31
N VAL A 70 -3.01 7.30 -0.51
CA VAL A 70 -3.05 5.90 -0.08
C VAL A 70 -1.91 5.60 0.88
N ASP A 71 -0.68 5.99 0.56
CA ASP A 71 0.51 5.83 1.42
C ASP A 71 0.31 6.52 2.78
N MET A 72 -0.28 7.73 2.78
CA MET A 72 -0.58 8.48 4.01
C MET A 72 -1.64 7.77 4.86
N LEU A 73 -2.73 7.26 4.26
CA LEU A 73 -3.75 6.48 4.95
C LEU A 73 -3.17 5.20 5.55
N TYR A 74 -2.42 4.45 4.74
CA TYR A 74 -1.79 3.19 5.12
C TYR A 74 -0.80 3.38 6.28
N SER A 75 0.05 4.40 6.18
CA SER A 75 1.04 4.72 7.21
C SER A 75 0.37 5.23 8.50
N SER A 76 -0.61 6.12 8.39
CA SER A 76 -1.32 6.67 9.56
C SER A 76 -2.16 5.62 10.29
N SER A 77 -2.59 4.56 9.58
CA SER A 77 -3.31 3.44 10.20
C SER A 77 -2.39 2.56 11.04
N THR A 78 -1.12 2.41 10.69
CA THR A 78 -0.22 1.39 11.30
C THR A 78 0.83 1.98 12.23
N TYR A 79 1.59 2.98 11.75
CA TYR A 79 2.76 3.52 12.44
C TYR A 79 2.45 4.11 13.82
N PRO A 80 1.40 4.93 14.02
CA PRO A 80 1.17 5.58 15.32
C PRO A 80 1.03 4.59 16.48
N SER A 81 0.26 3.52 16.27
CA SER A 81 0.07 2.46 17.27
C SER A 81 1.38 1.74 17.59
N MET A 82 2.17 1.39 16.56
CA MET A 82 3.45 0.72 16.71
C MET A 82 4.48 1.61 17.42
N ILE A 83 4.55 2.89 17.05
CA ILE A 83 5.43 3.90 17.66
C ILE A 83 5.07 4.10 19.14
N GLY A 84 3.79 4.23 19.46
CA GLY A 84 3.33 4.37 20.85
C GLY A 84 3.71 3.17 21.72
N ASN A 85 3.61 1.96 21.17
CA ASN A 85 4.01 0.75 21.88
C ASN A 85 5.54 0.69 22.10
N LEU A 86 6.33 1.03 21.08
CA LEU A 86 7.80 0.89 21.10
C LEU A 86 8.53 2.00 21.86
N ILE A 87 8.06 3.25 21.77
CA ILE A 87 8.72 4.42 22.39
C ILE A 87 8.15 4.70 23.78
N ILE A 88 6.82 4.73 23.90
CA ILE A 88 6.13 5.17 25.13
C ILE A 88 5.80 3.95 26.02
N GLY A 89 5.79 2.74 25.46
CA GLY A 89 5.32 1.54 26.17
C GLY A 89 3.79 1.47 26.28
N TYR A 90 3.05 2.31 25.53
CA TYR A 90 1.60 2.32 25.53
C TYR A 90 1.05 1.20 24.65
N LYS A 91 0.51 0.15 25.29
CA LYS A 91 0.07 -1.08 24.61
C LYS A 91 -1.44 -1.18 24.44
N ALA A 92 -2.21 -0.35 25.14
CA ALA A 92 -3.66 -0.41 25.11
C ALA A 92 -4.21 0.32 23.87
N ILE A 93 -5.23 -0.24 23.23
CA ILE A 93 -5.99 0.40 22.16
C ILE A 93 -7.47 0.10 22.35
N SER A 94 -8.31 1.12 22.31
CA SER A 94 -9.76 0.91 22.42
C SER A 94 -10.29 0.16 21.19
N TYR A 95 -11.41 -0.55 21.36
CA TYR A 95 -12.02 -1.39 20.32
C TYR A 95 -12.25 -0.65 18.99
N ILE A 96 -12.85 0.55 19.04
CA ILE A 96 -13.18 1.32 17.83
C ILE A 96 -11.93 1.75 17.04
N PRO A 97 -10.91 2.41 17.66
CA PRO A 97 -9.63 2.67 16.99
C PRO A 97 -8.96 1.42 16.40
N CYS A 98 -9.03 0.27 17.08
CA CYS A 98 -8.47 -0.99 16.60
C CYS A 98 -9.15 -1.47 15.31
N VAL A 99 -10.49 -1.40 15.25
CA VAL A 99 -11.26 -1.72 14.04
C VAL A 99 -10.97 -0.72 12.91
N LEU A 100 -10.91 0.58 13.21
CA LEU A 100 -10.56 1.60 12.21
C LEU A 100 -9.15 1.41 11.65
N GLN A 101 -8.19 1.08 12.50
CA GLN A 101 -6.82 0.74 12.11
C GLN A 101 -6.80 -0.48 11.16
N MET A 102 -7.53 -1.54 11.49
CA MET A 102 -7.67 -2.71 10.61
C MET A 102 -8.26 -2.32 9.24
N CYS A 103 -9.37 -1.58 9.22
CA CYS A 103 -10.02 -1.15 7.98
C CYS A 103 -9.10 -0.26 7.14
N GLY A 104 -8.45 0.74 7.76
CA GLY A 104 -7.54 1.65 7.08
C GLY A 104 -6.31 0.95 6.50
N PHE A 105 -5.73 -0.01 7.24
CA PHE A 105 -4.63 -0.83 6.75
C PHE A 105 -5.02 -1.63 5.50
N HIS A 106 -6.11 -2.40 5.56
CA HIS A 106 -6.52 -3.23 4.43
C HIS A 106 -6.99 -2.39 3.23
N LEU A 107 -7.62 -1.24 3.46
CA LEU A 107 -7.99 -0.30 2.40
C LEU A 107 -6.76 0.28 1.72
N GLY A 108 -5.74 0.65 2.49
CA GLY A 108 -4.44 1.07 1.97
C GLY A 108 -3.82 0.00 1.08
N VAL A 109 -3.73 -1.25 1.54
CA VAL A 109 -3.14 -2.37 0.75
C VAL A 109 -3.84 -2.57 -0.59
N VAL A 110 -5.18 -2.59 -0.61
CA VAL A 110 -5.93 -2.81 -1.85
C VAL A 110 -5.81 -1.61 -2.79
N MET A 111 -5.87 -0.40 -2.25
CA MET A 111 -5.71 0.80 -3.06
C MET A 111 -4.31 0.96 -3.63
N GLU A 112 -3.29 0.50 -2.92
CA GLU A 112 -1.90 0.45 -3.40
C GLU A 112 -1.78 -0.46 -4.63
N MET A 113 -2.38 -1.66 -4.56
CA MET A 113 -2.46 -2.58 -5.70
C MET A 113 -3.16 -1.94 -6.91
N PHE A 114 -4.29 -1.28 -6.67
CA PHE A 114 -5.07 -0.63 -7.72
C PHE A 114 -4.34 0.56 -8.32
N ALA A 115 -3.70 1.39 -7.50
CA ALA A 115 -2.92 2.55 -7.94
C ALA A 115 -1.75 2.12 -8.83
N ILE A 116 -0.97 1.11 -8.42
CA ILE A 116 0.12 0.56 -9.23
C ILE A 116 -0.41 -0.01 -10.56
N ALA A 117 -1.57 -0.68 -10.54
CA ALA A 117 -2.17 -1.24 -11.75
C ALA A 117 -2.60 -0.13 -12.73
N VAL A 118 -3.28 0.93 -12.28
CA VAL A 118 -3.70 2.02 -13.18
C VAL A 118 -2.52 2.86 -13.67
N MET A 119 -1.44 2.98 -12.89
CA MET A 119 -0.20 3.59 -13.37
C MET A 119 0.48 2.74 -14.45
N ALA A 120 0.38 1.40 -14.39
CA ALA A 120 0.82 0.53 -15.48
C ALA A 120 -0.05 0.70 -16.73
N LEU A 121 -1.37 0.87 -16.55
CA LEU A 121 -2.31 1.15 -17.66
C LEU A 121 -2.03 2.51 -18.32
N ASP A 122 -1.80 3.56 -17.54
CA ASP A 122 -1.41 4.89 -18.05
C ASP A 122 -0.20 4.78 -18.98
N ARG A 123 0.86 4.12 -18.50
CA ARG A 123 2.09 3.90 -19.28
C ARG A 123 1.85 3.08 -20.54
N LEU A 124 1.00 2.05 -20.45
CA LEU A 124 0.64 1.23 -21.60
C LEU A 124 -0.03 2.08 -22.68
N ILE A 125 -1.01 2.91 -22.32
CA ILE A 125 -1.74 3.76 -23.26
C ILE A 125 -0.81 4.84 -23.84
N ALA A 126 0.01 5.47 -23.00
CA ALA A 126 0.95 6.52 -23.42
C ALA A 126 1.97 6.02 -24.45
N ILE A 127 2.47 4.78 -24.30
CA ILE A 127 3.49 4.21 -25.19
C ILE A 127 2.86 3.60 -26.45
N ASN A 128 1.75 2.86 -26.32
CA ASN A 128 1.16 2.17 -27.48
C ASN A 128 0.33 3.09 -28.36
N ASN A 129 -0.32 4.10 -27.78
CA ASN A 129 -1.26 4.97 -28.48
C ASN A 129 -0.98 6.46 -28.19
N PRO A 130 0.23 6.98 -28.47
CA PRO A 130 0.63 8.33 -28.07
C PRO A 130 -0.30 9.42 -28.64
N LEU A 131 -0.77 9.27 -29.89
CA LEU A 131 -1.66 10.25 -30.54
C LEU A 131 -3.08 10.29 -29.93
N ARG A 132 -3.52 9.19 -29.30
CA ARG A 132 -4.85 9.10 -28.69
C ARG A 132 -4.82 9.20 -27.17
N TYR A 133 -3.64 9.31 -26.56
CA TYR A 133 -3.47 9.30 -25.11
C TYR A 133 -4.38 10.31 -24.41
N HIS A 134 -4.35 11.59 -24.82
CA HIS A 134 -5.16 12.64 -24.20
C HIS A 134 -6.68 12.51 -24.46
N SER A 135 -7.08 11.76 -25.49
CA SER A 135 -8.49 11.46 -25.74
C SER A 135 -8.99 10.29 -24.89
N ILE A 136 -8.13 9.29 -24.65
CA ILE A 136 -8.47 8.10 -23.85
C ILE A 136 -8.39 8.41 -22.36
N LEU A 137 -7.30 9.05 -21.94
CA LEU A 137 -6.98 9.34 -20.55
C LEU A 137 -6.73 10.85 -20.40
N ASN A 138 -7.75 11.53 -19.89
CA ASN A 138 -7.69 12.93 -19.49
C ASN A 138 -7.87 13.03 -17.96
N THR A 139 -7.67 14.24 -17.42
CA THR A 139 -7.80 14.53 -15.99
C THR A 139 -9.12 14.06 -15.40
N THR A 140 -10.24 14.30 -16.09
CA THR A 140 -11.57 13.88 -15.63
C THR A 140 -11.68 12.37 -15.52
N HIS A 141 -11.26 11.64 -16.56
CA HIS A 141 -11.27 10.17 -16.56
C HIS A 141 -10.38 9.62 -15.44
N THR A 142 -9.20 10.20 -15.22
CA THR A 142 -8.29 9.77 -14.16
C THR A 142 -8.89 9.93 -12.76
N VAL A 143 -9.58 11.04 -12.50
CA VAL A 143 -10.28 11.27 -11.23
C VAL A 143 -11.44 10.28 -11.08
N VAL A 144 -12.26 10.09 -12.13
CA VAL A 144 -13.37 9.14 -12.11
C VAL A 144 -12.87 7.71 -11.85
N ILE A 145 -11.81 7.27 -12.55
CA ILE A 145 -11.19 5.96 -12.33
C ILE A 145 -10.72 5.83 -10.87
N SER A 146 -10.04 6.84 -10.34
CA SER A 146 -9.58 6.82 -8.94
C SER A 146 -10.75 6.67 -7.96
N VAL A 147 -11.82 7.45 -8.12
CA VAL A 147 -13.01 7.38 -7.26
C VAL A 147 -13.71 6.03 -7.38
N LEU A 148 -13.87 5.49 -8.60
CA LEU A 148 -14.42 4.15 -8.82
C LEU A 148 -13.59 3.08 -8.11
N LEU A 149 -12.26 3.18 -8.16
CA LEU A 149 -11.37 2.24 -7.47
C LEU A 149 -11.51 2.33 -5.95
N TRP A 150 -11.65 3.53 -5.37
CA TRP A 150 -11.96 3.68 -3.95
C TRP A 150 -13.28 3.00 -3.58
N MET A 151 -14.34 3.22 -4.36
CA MET A 151 -15.64 2.57 -4.11
C MET A 151 -15.56 1.05 -4.22
N VAL A 152 -14.88 0.53 -5.25
CA VAL A 152 -14.68 -0.91 -5.43
C VAL A 152 -13.84 -1.51 -4.30
N ALA A 153 -12.74 -0.85 -3.91
CA ALA A 153 -11.91 -1.30 -2.80
C ALA A 153 -12.70 -1.33 -1.48
N SER A 154 -13.45 -0.27 -1.19
CA SER A 154 -14.33 -0.22 -0.01
C SER A 154 -15.38 -1.33 -0.05
N ALA A 155 -16.05 -1.54 -1.18
CA ALA A 155 -17.08 -2.59 -1.33
C ALA A 155 -16.51 -4.02 -1.20
N ILE A 156 -15.29 -4.26 -1.66
CA ILE A 156 -14.63 -5.56 -1.46
C ILE A 156 -14.26 -5.74 0.02
N LEU A 157 -13.83 -4.67 0.68
CA LEU A 157 -13.32 -4.72 2.04
C LEU A 157 -14.39 -4.64 3.13
N THR A 158 -15.65 -4.33 2.82
CA THR A 158 -16.76 -4.41 3.79
C THR A 158 -16.89 -5.80 4.40
N VAL A 159 -16.42 -6.85 3.71
CA VAL A 159 -16.37 -8.22 4.23
C VAL A 159 -15.58 -8.31 5.55
N ILE A 160 -14.52 -7.51 5.72
CA ILE A 160 -13.64 -7.54 6.89
C ILE A 160 -14.38 -7.13 8.18
N PRO A 161 -14.96 -5.92 8.28
CA PRO A 161 -15.74 -5.56 9.47
C PRO A 161 -17.02 -6.39 9.58
N ALA A 162 -17.66 -6.76 8.46
CA ALA A 162 -18.88 -7.58 8.49
C ALA A 162 -18.65 -8.96 9.12
N THR A 163 -17.45 -9.54 9.00
CA THR A 163 -17.11 -10.80 9.65
C THR A 163 -16.59 -10.62 11.07
N VAL A 164 -15.84 -9.55 11.39
CA VAL A 164 -15.23 -9.37 12.72
C VAL A 164 -16.18 -8.79 13.77
N LEU A 165 -16.95 -7.77 13.41
CA LEU A 165 -17.83 -7.06 14.36
C LEU A 165 -18.84 -7.95 15.09
N PRO A 166 -19.48 -8.97 14.46
CA PRO A 166 -20.44 -9.82 15.15
C PRO A 166 -19.80 -10.94 15.99
N LEU A 167 -18.48 -11.14 15.94
CA LEU A 167 -17.85 -12.28 16.61
C LEU A 167 -17.62 -12.02 18.11
N PRO A 168 -17.88 -13.02 18.97
CA PRO A 168 -17.58 -12.91 20.39
C PRO A 168 -16.06 -12.97 20.63
N PHE A 169 -15.57 -12.05 21.45
CA PHE A 169 -14.16 -12.03 21.86
C PHE A 169 -13.92 -12.76 23.18
N CYS A 170 -12.84 -13.53 23.23
CA CYS A 170 -12.42 -14.29 24.41
C CYS A 170 -11.08 -13.81 24.98
N SER A 171 -10.25 -13.16 24.16
CA SER A 171 -8.98 -12.55 24.55
C SER A 171 -8.99 -11.05 24.29
N SER A 172 -8.54 -10.27 25.26
CA SER A 172 -8.22 -8.84 25.08
C SER A 172 -6.76 -8.62 24.66
N THR A 173 -5.95 -9.68 24.58
CA THR A 173 -4.53 -9.58 24.22
C THR A 173 -4.33 -9.92 22.74
N ILE A 174 -3.71 -9.01 22.01
CA ILE A 174 -3.33 -9.14 20.61
C ILE A 174 -1.82 -9.41 20.52
N GLN A 175 -1.45 -10.61 20.08
CA GLN A 175 -0.04 -11.03 19.93
C GLN A 175 0.69 -10.42 18.73
N TYR A 176 -0.01 -9.66 17.90
CA TYR A 176 0.53 -9.03 16.70
C TYR A 176 1.06 -7.62 17.01
N ILE A 177 1.80 -7.04 16.07
CA ILE A 177 2.39 -5.70 16.21
C ILE A 177 1.37 -4.56 16.12
N PHE A 178 0.17 -4.81 15.60
CA PHE A 178 -0.96 -3.88 15.57
C PHE A 178 -2.30 -4.61 15.33
N CYS A 179 -3.41 -3.86 15.28
CA CYS A 179 -4.73 -4.39 14.95
C CYS A 179 -4.89 -4.65 13.45
N GLU A 180 -4.83 -5.92 13.05
CA GLU A 180 -5.12 -6.37 11.69
C GLU A 180 -6.21 -7.45 11.74
N TYR A 181 -6.76 -7.82 10.58
CA TYR A 181 -7.82 -8.83 10.52
C TYR A 181 -7.42 -10.14 11.18
N ALA A 182 -6.20 -10.61 10.90
CA ALA A 182 -5.70 -11.84 11.49
C ALA A 182 -5.65 -11.77 13.01
N SER A 183 -5.23 -10.63 13.56
CA SER A 183 -5.05 -10.46 14.99
C SER A 183 -6.37 -10.37 15.75
N LEU A 184 -7.37 -9.68 15.18
CA LEU A 184 -8.72 -9.62 15.74
C LEU A 184 -9.43 -10.98 15.68
N VAL A 185 -9.38 -11.67 14.54
CA VAL A 185 -10.01 -13.00 14.41
C VAL A 185 -9.40 -14.01 15.40
N ARG A 186 -8.08 -13.99 15.66
CA ARG A 186 -7.48 -14.88 16.69
C ARG A 186 -7.90 -14.55 18.11
N ALA A 187 -8.31 -13.32 18.39
CA ALA A 187 -8.79 -12.91 19.71
C ALA A 187 -10.23 -13.37 19.99
N THR A 188 -10.93 -13.84 18.95
CA THR A 188 -12.31 -14.34 19.05
C THR A 188 -12.39 -15.74 19.66
N CYS A 189 -13.59 -16.11 20.10
CA CYS A 189 -13.89 -17.42 20.66
C CYS A 189 -14.09 -18.52 19.58
N VAL A 190 -14.06 -18.16 18.30
CA VAL A 190 -14.39 -19.07 17.19
C VAL A 190 -13.13 -19.66 16.56
N ASN A 191 -13.29 -20.77 15.84
CA ASN A 191 -12.20 -21.32 15.03
C ASN A 191 -11.80 -20.30 13.94
N PRO A 192 -10.54 -19.82 13.89
CA PRO A 192 -10.13 -18.77 12.96
C PRO A 192 -9.94 -19.27 11.51
N ASN A 193 -9.81 -20.58 11.30
CA ASN A 193 -9.41 -21.14 9.99
C ASN A 193 -10.37 -20.79 8.83
N PRO A 194 -11.71 -20.87 8.96
CA PRO A 194 -12.62 -20.51 7.88
C PRO A 194 -12.48 -19.04 7.46
N TYR A 195 -12.32 -18.14 8.43
CA TYR A 195 -12.15 -16.71 8.21
C TYR A 195 -10.82 -16.39 7.53
N PHE A 196 -9.75 -17.11 7.88
CA PHE A 196 -8.45 -17.00 7.23
C PHE A 196 -8.48 -17.54 5.80
N ASN A 197 -9.17 -18.65 5.55
CA ASN A 197 -9.32 -19.18 4.20
C ASN A 197 -10.09 -18.23 3.29
N MET A 198 -11.16 -17.63 3.80
CA MET A 198 -11.95 -16.63 3.08
C MET A 198 -11.10 -15.42 2.69
N ILE A 199 -10.44 -14.77 3.66
CA ILE A 199 -9.63 -13.57 3.37
C ILE A 199 -8.39 -13.89 2.52
N SER A 200 -7.79 -15.07 2.70
CA SER A 200 -6.68 -15.55 1.89
C SER A 200 -7.11 -15.70 0.43
N THR A 201 -8.31 -16.22 0.19
CA THR A 201 -8.86 -16.36 -1.17
C THR A 201 -9.08 -15.00 -1.82
N VAL A 202 -9.72 -14.06 -1.11
CA VAL A 202 -9.92 -12.69 -1.61
C VAL A 202 -8.58 -12.02 -1.93
N THR A 203 -7.61 -12.11 -1.01
CA THR A 203 -6.28 -11.53 -1.18
C THR A 203 -5.53 -12.17 -2.35
N PHE A 204 -5.65 -13.50 -2.53
CA PHE A 204 -5.04 -14.22 -3.64
C PHE A 204 -5.60 -13.74 -4.99
N VAL A 205 -6.94 -13.67 -5.12
CA VAL A 205 -7.58 -13.21 -6.36
C VAL A 205 -7.17 -11.78 -6.70
N LEU A 206 -7.16 -10.88 -5.72
CA LEU A 206 -6.73 -9.49 -5.92
C LEU A 206 -5.27 -9.42 -6.33
N LEU A 207 -4.37 -10.02 -5.54
CA LEU A 207 -2.93 -9.94 -5.77
C LEU A 207 -2.53 -10.51 -7.14
N PHE A 208 -2.98 -11.73 -7.47
CA PHE A 208 -2.63 -12.36 -8.73
C PHE A 208 -3.34 -11.70 -9.91
N GLY A 209 -4.58 -11.24 -9.73
CA GLY A 209 -5.33 -10.51 -10.76
C GLY A 209 -4.66 -9.19 -11.14
N THR A 210 -4.33 -8.35 -10.16
CA THR A 210 -3.65 -7.07 -10.40
C THR A 210 -2.23 -7.28 -10.91
N PHE A 211 -1.50 -8.27 -10.39
CA PHE A 211 -0.16 -8.60 -10.87
C PHE A 211 -0.17 -9.09 -12.33
N ALA A 212 -1.10 -9.98 -12.68
CA ALA A 212 -1.24 -10.47 -14.06
C ALA A 212 -1.55 -9.31 -15.02
N PHE A 213 -2.45 -8.39 -14.62
CA PHE A 213 -2.74 -7.19 -15.40
C PHE A 213 -1.49 -6.30 -15.62
N ILE A 214 -0.68 -6.10 -14.58
CA ILE A 214 0.58 -5.37 -14.67
C ILE A 214 1.55 -6.08 -15.62
N CYS A 215 1.76 -7.38 -15.48
CA CYS A 215 2.64 -8.18 -16.34
C CYS A 215 2.22 -8.12 -17.81
N LEU A 216 0.92 -8.27 -18.10
CA LEU A 216 0.39 -8.17 -19.46
C LEU A 216 0.60 -6.77 -20.05
N SER A 217 0.39 -5.72 -19.24
CA SER A 217 0.64 -4.33 -19.63
C SER A 217 2.11 -4.12 -19.98
N TYR A 218 3.03 -4.59 -19.14
CA TYR A 218 4.47 -4.46 -19.37
C TYR A 218 4.98 -5.29 -20.53
N LEU A 219 4.43 -6.49 -20.76
CA LEU A 219 4.74 -7.29 -21.93
C LEU A 219 4.41 -6.53 -23.21
N ARG A 220 3.23 -5.91 -23.28
CA ARG A 220 2.80 -5.07 -24.41
C ARG A 220 3.70 -3.85 -24.60
N ILE A 221 4.10 -3.20 -23.50
CA ILE A 221 5.06 -2.08 -23.53
C ILE A 221 6.39 -2.53 -24.14
N VAL A 222 6.95 -3.65 -23.67
CA VAL A 222 8.23 -4.18 -24.18
C VAL A 222 8.13 -4.48 -25.67
N ILE A 223 7.05 -5.11 -26.12
CA ILE A 223 6.80 -5.39 -27.55
C ILE A 223 6.78 -4.08 -28.36
N ALA A 224 6.09 -3.04 -27.89
CA ALA A 224 6.05 -1.75 -28.57
C ALA A 224 7.42 -1.07 -28.62
N VAL A 225 8.18 -1.10 -27.51
CA VAL A 225 9.52 -0.52 -27.43
C VAL A 225 10.51 -1.23 -28.36
N MET A 226 10.40 -2.55 -28.51
CA MET A 226 11.25 -3.29 -29.45
C MET A 226 11.07 -2.83 -30.91
N ARG A 227 9.86 -2.37 -31.28
CA ARG A 227 9.52 -1.88 -32.63
C ARG A 227 10.03 -0.47 -32.93
N ILE A 228 10.42 0.31 -31.92
CA ILE A 228 10.99 1.65 -32.12
C ILE A 228 12.36 1.51 -32.78
N THR A 229 12.73 2.39 -33.71
CA THR A 229 14.05 2.33 -34.37
C THR A 229 15.11 3.16 -33.62
N SER A 230 14.69 4.27 -33.00
CA SER A 230 15.56 5.19 -32.26
C SER A 230 16.10 4.61 -30.95
N LYS A 231 17.42 4.46 -30.85
CA LYS A 231 18.12 3.99 -29.63
C LYS A 231 17.95 4.97 -28.45
N ALA A 232 17.88 6.28 -28.74
CA ALA A 232 17.71 7.32 -27.73
C ALA A 232 16.31 7.23 -27.07
N ASP A 233 15.27 7.02 -27.88
CA ASP A 233 13.90 6.89 -27.39
C ASP A 233 13.69 5.58 -26.62
N LYS A 234 14.31 4.48 -27.06
CA LYS A 234 14.36 3.22 -26.30
C LYS A 234 14.95 3.44 -24.90
N LYS A 235 16.10 4.11 -24.81
CA LYS A 235 16.79 4.35 -23.52
C LYS A 235 15.92 5.19 -22.57
N LYS A 236 15.24 6.22 -23.09
CA LYS A 236 14.33 7.08 -22.32
C LYS A 236 13.13 6.30 -21.78
N ILE A 237 12.49 5.47 -22.61
CA ILE A 237 11.34 4.65 -22.21
C ILE A 237 11.77 3.59 -21.19
N PHE A 238 12.92 2.94 -21.41
CA PHE A 238 13.45 1.93 -20.50
C PHE A 238 13.72 2.51 -19.10
N HIS A 239 14.38 3.67 -19.01
CA HIS A 239 14.64 4.33 -17.73
C HIS A 239 13.34 4.69 -17.00
N THR A 240 12.35 5.18 -17.74
CA THR A 240 11.04 5.52 -17.20
C THR A 240 10.30 4.28 -16.69
N CYS A 241 10.36 3.16 -17.42
CA CYS A 241 9.72 1.89 -17.03
C CYS A 241 10.41 1.21 -15.85
N PHE A 242 11.75 1.26 -15.81
CA PHE A 242 12.57 0.69 -14.75
C PHE A 242 12.21 1.25 -13.37
N THR A 243 12.03 2.57 -13.25
CA THR A 243 11.62 3.20 -11.97
C THR A 243 10.30 2.67 -11.43
N HIS A 244 9.32 2.36 -12.29
CA HIS A 244 8.03 1.79 -11.85
C HIS A 244 8.09 0.29 -11.63
N LEU A 245 8.98 -0.43 -12.33
CA LEU A 245 9.26 -1.82 -12.00
C LEU A 245 9.85 -1.97 -10.60
N ILE A 246 10.70 -1.03 -10.14
CA ILE A 246 11.19 -1.01 -8.76
C ILE A 246 10.02 -0.91 -7.78
N VAL A 247 9.10 0.03 -7.99
CA VAL A 247 7.87 0.18 -7.16
C VAL A 247 7.05 -1.11 -7.13
N ILE A 248 6.81 -1.72 -8.31
CA ILE A 248 6.07 -2.99 -8.41
C ILE A 248 6.78 -4.10 -7.61
N VAL A 249 8.10 -4.26 -7.75
CA VAL A 249 8.85 -5.31 -7.06
C VAL A 249 8.86 -5.08 -5.55
N CYS A 250 9.09 -3.85 -5.10
CA CYS A 250 9.10 -3.48 -3.68
C CYS A 250 7.76 -3.76 -3.00
N PHE A 251 6.64 -3.59 -3.71
CA PHE A 251 5.32 -3.89 -3.17
C PHE A 251 4.92 -5.37 -3.29
N TYR A 252 5.04 -5.96 -4.48
CA TYR A 252 4.53 -7.32 -4.73
C TYR A 252 5.43 -8.42 -4.17
N ALA A 253 6.77 -8.26 -4.18
CA ALA A 253 7.66 -9.34 -3.76
C ALA A 253 7.48 -9.74 -2.28
N PRO A 254 7.43 -8.80 -1.30
CA PRO A 254 7.16 -9.16 0.10
C PRO A 254 5.79 -9.81 0.28
N MET A 255 4.77 -9.34 -0.43
CA MET A 255 3.41 -9.89 -0.39
C MET A 255 3.33 -11.31 -0.95
N PHE A 256 4.00 -11.58 -2.08
CA PHE A 256 4.10 -12.93 -2.63
C PHE A 256 4.82 -13.87 -1.68
N VAL A 257 5.97 -13.45 -1.12
CA VAL A 257 6.71 -14.26 -0.14
C VAL A 257 5.79 -14.62 1.03
N ARG A 258 5.06 -13.64 1.59
CA ARG A 258 4.13 -13.88 2.70
C ARG A 258 3.03 -14.88 2.35
N ILE A 259 2.38 -14.70 1.21
CA ILE A 259 1.24 -15.53 0.80
C ILE A 259 1.66 -16.92 0.37
N VAL A 260 2.77 -17.05 -0.36
CA VAL A 260 3.29 -18.35 -0.78
C VAL A 260 3.75 -19.15 0.43
N LEU A 261 4.56 -18.57 1.33
CA LEU A 261 5.04 -19.25 2.54
C LEU A 261 3.90 -19.76 3.41
N THR A 262 2.88 -18.93 3.64
CA THR A 262 1.70 -19.33 4.43
C THR A 262 0.85 -20.40 3.75
N ARG A 263 0.85 -20.49 2.42
CA ARG A 263 0.06 -21.48 1.66
C ARG A 263 0.76 -22.82 1.46
N ILE A 264 2.08 -22.85 1.39
CA ILE A 264 2.86 -24.10 1.31
C ILE A 264 3.02 -24.78 2.68
N GLY A 265 2.36 -24.26 3.73
CA GLY A 265 2.36 -24.85 5.07
C GLY A 265 3.63 -24.59 5.88
N VAL A 266 4.47 -23.63 5.45
CA VAL A 266 5.62 -23.22 6.28
C VAL A 266 5.07 -22.48 7.50
N VAL A 267 5.31 -23.07 8.67
CA VAL A 267 4.95 -22.48 9.95
C VAL A 267 5.99 -21.40 10.28
N LEU A 268 5.68 -20.14 9.96
CA LEU A 268 6.48 -19.00 10.41
C LEU A 268 6.27 -18.82 11.91
N THR A 269 7.36 -18.57 12.63
CA THR A 269 7.29 -18.06 13.99
C THR A 269 6.63 -16.68 14.00
N LEU A 270 6.05 -16.28 15.13
CA LEU A 270 5.42 -14.97 15.30
C LEU A 270 6.39 -13.81 14.99
N GLY A 271 7.66 -13.95 15.35
CA GLY A 271 8.71 -12.98 15.06
C GLY A 271 9.00 -12.84 13.56
N GLU A 272 9.11 -13.96 12.83
CA GLU A 272 9.32 -13.94 11.37
C GLU A 272 8.12 -13.35 10.63
N HIS A 273 6.90 -13.67 11.08
CA HIS A 273 5.68 -13.10 10.52
C HIS A 273 5.62 -11.58 10.71
N ASN A 274 5.89 -11.10 11.92
CA ASN A 274 5.93 -9.67 12.24
C ASN A 274 7.06 -8.96 11.47
N GLY A 275 8.23 -9.58 11.33
CA GLY A 275 9.34 -9.05 10.52
C GLY A 275 8.99 -8.92 9.04
N LEU A 276 8.35 -9.92 8.45
CA LEU A 276 7.90 -9.88 7.06
C LEU A 276 6.79 -8.84 6.84
N LEU A 277 5.89 -8.69 7.82
CA LEU A 277 4.85 -7.66 7.82
C LEU A 277 5.47 -6.25 7.87
N LEU A 278 6.45 -6.03 8.76
CA LEU A 278 7.21 -4.78 8.84
C LEU A 278 7.90 -4.45 7.52
N MET A 279 8.56 -5.43 6.89
CA MET A 279 9.22 -5.22 5.60
C MET A 279 8.22 -4.88 4.48
N SER A 280 7.05 -5.50 4.49
CA SER A 280 5.97 -5.23 3.53
C SER A 280 5.35 -3.84 3.72
N ILE A 281 5.46 -3.26 4.92
CA ILE A 281 5.01 -1.89 5.23
C ILE A 281 6.11 -0.88 4.86
N ILE A 282 7.33 -1.10 5.34
CA ILE A 282 8.42 -0.12 5.24
C ILE A 282 8.93 0.05 3.80
N CYS A 283 9.02 -1.06 3.05
CA CYS A 283 9.64 -1.02 1.72
C CYS A 283 8.85 -0.12 0.73
N PRO A 284 7.52 -0.28 0.56
CA PRO A 284 6.73 0.61 -0.30
C PRO A 284 6.71 2.06 0.22
N SER A 285 6.49 2.26 1.53
CA SER A 285 6.39 3.59 2.14
C SER A 285 7.64 4.46 2.00
N LEU A 286 8.82 3.85 1.84
CA LEU A 286 10.06 4.57 1.53
C LEU A 286 10.23 4.71 0.02
N VAL A 287 10.07 3.64 -0.74
CA VAL A 287 10.43 3.61 -2.15
C VAL A 287 9.49 4.48 -3.00
N ASN A 288 8.18 4.45 -2.75
CA ASN A 288 7.20 5.19 -3.55
C ASN A 288 7.43 6.71 -3.46
N PRO A 289 7.49 7.33 -2.28
CA PRO A 289 7.55 8.79 -2.18
C PRO A 289 8.89 9.35 -2.65
N PHE A 290 10.00 8.63 -2.44
CA PHE A 290 11.31 9.05 -2.94
C PHE A 290 11.38 8.97 -4.47
N ILE A 291 11.03 7.85 -5.09
CA ILE A 291 11.07 7.71 -6.55
C ILE A 291 10.18 8.77 -7.22
N HIS A 292 9.01 9.03 -6.66
CA HIS A 292 8.05 9.97 -7.23
C HIS A 292 8.43 11.42 -6.98
N CYS A 293 8.84 11.80 -5.76
CA CYS A 293 9.27 13.16 -5.44
C CYS A 293 10.54 13.57 -6.23
N PHE A 294 11.52 12.67 -6.36
CA PHE A 294 12.70 12.94 -7.20
C PHE A 294 12.31 13.18 -8.66
N ARG A 295 11.40 12.37 -9.19
CA ARG A 295 10.92 12.50 -10.56
C ARG A 295 10.10 13.77 -10.77
N THR A 296 9.19 14.11 -9.85
CA THR A 296 8.38 15.34 -9.91
C THR A 296 9.29 16.58 -9.85
N LYS A 297 10.30 16.60 -8.96
CA LYS A 297 11.29 17.69 -8.88
C LYS A 297 12.16 17.80 -10.13
N GLU A 298 12.64 16.68 -10.68
CA GLU A 298 13.47 16.69 -11.88
C GLU A 298 12.68 17.20 -13.09
N ILE A 299 11.41 16.80 -13.22
CA ILE A 299 10.55 17.23 -14.31
C ILE A 299 10.16 18.70 -14.16
N GLY A 300 9.80 19.16 -12.96
CA GLY A 300 9.54 20.58 -12.70
C GLY A 300 10.76 21.47 -13.02
N LYS A 301 11.98 21.04 -12.65
CA LYS A 301 13.22 21.75 -13.01
C LYS A 301 13.48 21.77 -14.52
N LYS A 302 13.22 20.67 -15.22
CA LYS A 302 13.36 20.59 -16.68
C LYS A 302 12.35 21.51 -17.38
N LEU A 303 11.11 21.55 -16.91
CA LEU A 303 10.07 22.41 -17.46
C LEU A 303 10.37 23.89 -17.24
N PHE A 304 10.75 24.27 -16.01
CA PHE A 304 11.15 25.64 -15.67
C PHE A 304 12.30 26.13 -16.55
N ARG A 305 13.31 25.29 -16.83
CA ARG A 305 14.41 25.62 -17.75
C ARG A 305 13.99 25.78 -19.21
N ILE A 306 12.93 25.11 -19.64
CA ILE A 306 12.40 25.26 -21.00
C ILE A 306 11.61 26.56 -21.07
N VAL A 307 10.74 26.84 -20.10
CA VAL A 307 9.98 28.08 -20.02
C VAL A 307 10.90 29.29 -19.87
N SER A 308 11.95 29.21 -19.05
CA SER A 308 12.95 30.29 -18.92
C SER A 308 13.82 30.51 -20.15
N LYS A 309 13.84 29.55 -21.09
CA LYS A 309 14.49 29.68 -22.41
C LYS A 309 13.53 30.14 -23.50
N VAL A 310 12.22 30.08 -23.26
CA VAL A 310 11.15 30.45 -24.19
C VAL A 310 10.52 31.81 -23.82
N ALA A 311 10.79 32.32 -22.62
CA ALA A 311 10.50 33.72 -22.28
C ALA A 311 11.32 34.64 -23.21
N PRO A 312 10.67 35.46 -24.06
CA PRO A 312 11.37 36.47 -24.84
C PRO A 312 11.87 37.57 -23.90
N GLU A 313 13.00 38.17 -24.24
CA GLU A 313 13.46 39.46 -23.73
C GLU A 313 12.40 40.56 -23.88
#